data_AF-X5QRR3-F1
#
_entry.id   AF-X5QRR3-F1
#
_cell.length_a   1.000
_cell.length_b   1.000
_cell.length_c   1.000
_cell.angle_alpha   90.00
_cell.angle_beta   90.00
_cell.angle_gamma   90.00
#
_symmetry.space_group_name_H-M   'P 1'
#
loop_
_entity.id
_entity.type
_entity.pdbx_description
1 polymer ?
#
loop_
_entity_poly.entity_id
_entity_poly.type
_entity_poly.pdbx_seq_one_letter_code
_entity_poly.pdbx_strand_id
1 'polypeptide(L)'
;MNVANLQLEGLMMAVASINNLLVHKGLLSIDEIDTALRKAEASMTGDERTYEDMSPANRDAICFPIRLLQIANNAQGELDIPPFSELAKMVGQTKEP
;
A
#
# COMPACT_ATOMS: atom_id res chain seq x y z
N MET A 1 7.56 -8.34 -16.15
CA MET A 1 6.50 -8.44 -15.12
C MET A 1 5.83 -9.80 -15.27
N ASN A 2 5.60 -10.55 -14.19
CA ASN A 2 4.89 -11.85 -14.27
C ASN A 2 3.39 -11.64 -13.97
N VAL A 3 2.58 -12.67 -14.20
CA VAL A 3 1.11 -12.61 -14.00
C VAL A 3 0.75 -12.31 -12.54
N ALA A 4 1.49 -12.85 -11.58
CA ALA A 4 1.28 -12.57 -10.16
C ALA A 4 1.44 -11.07 -9.83
N ASN A 5 2.44 -10.40 -10.41
CA ASN A 5 2.65 -8.97 -10.22
C ASN A 5 1.50 -8.14 -10.82
N LEU A 6 0.97 -8.55 -11.98
CA LEU A 6 -0.20 -7.90 -12.61
C LEU A 6 -1.49 -8.09 -11.77
N GLN A 7 -1.67 -9.27 -11.19
CA GLN A 7 -2.80 -9.55 -10.31
C GLN A 7 -2.74 -8.71 -9.03
N LEU A 8 -1.54 -8.59 -8.44
CA LEU A 8 -1.32 -7.73 -7.27
C LEU A 8 -1.53 -6.25 -7.60
N GLU A 9 -1.06 -5.77 -8.76
CA GLU A 9 -1.35 -4.42 -9.27
C GLU A 9 -2.86 -4.15 -9.34
N GLY A 10 -3.62 -5.02 -10.01
CA GLY A 10 -5.07 -4.87 -10.10
C GLY A 10 -5.76 -4.89 -8.74
N LEU A 11 -5.33 -5.77 -7.83
CA LEU A 11 -5.87 -5.85 -6.47
C LEU A 11 -5.60 -4.57 -5.67
N MET A 12 -4.37 -4.04 -5.72
CA MET A 12 -4.02 -2.80 -5.05
C MET A 12 -4.86 -1.63 -5.55
N MET A 13 -5.01 -1.48 -6.87
CA MET A 13 -5.81 -0.40 -7.44
C MET A 13 -7.31 -0.53 -7.11
N ALA A 14 -7.84 -1.76 -7.05
CA ALA A 14 -9.21 -2.00 -6.61
C ALA A 14 -9.42 -1.59 -5.15
N VAL A 15 -8.50 -1.97 -4.25
CA VAL A 15 -8.58 -1.60 -2.82
C VAL A 15 -8.43 -0.09 -2.64
N ALA A 16 -7.50 0.55 -3.35
CA ALA A 16 -7.35 2.00 -3.32
C ALA A 16 -8.65 2.71 -3.74
N SER A 17 -9.30 2.21 -4.80
CA SER A 17 -10.58 2.73 -5.30
C SER A 17 -11.70 2.62 -4.27
N ILE A 18 -11.77 1.49 -3.56
CA ILE A 18 -12.73 1.28 -2.47
C ILE A 18 -12.45 2.24 -1.32
N ASN A 19 -11.20 2.39 -0.89
CA ASN A 19 -10.82 3.32 0.18
C ASN A 19 -11.22 4.75 -0.16
N ASN A 20 -10.91 5.20 -1.39
CA ASN A 20 -11.29 6.53 -1.87
C ASN A 20 -12.80 6.74 -1.85
N LEU A 21 -13.57 5.73 -2.30
CA LEU A 21 -15.03 5.78 -2.23
C LEU A 21 -15.54 5.91 -0.79
N LEU A 22 -14.99 5.16 0.15
CA LEU A 22 -15.39 5.21 1.57
C LEU A 22 -15.12 6.59 2.18
N VAL A 23 -13.97 7.20 1.86
CA VAL A 23 -13.61 8.56 2.29
C VAL A 23 -14.55 9.60 1.69
N HIS A 24 -14.79 9.55 0.37
CA HIS A 24 -15.73 10.45 -0.29
C HIS A 24 -17.17 10.33 0.20
N LYS A 25 -17.57 9.15 0.70
CA LYS A 25 -18.87 8.93 1.35
C LYS A 25 -18.91 9.38 2.81
N GLY A 26 -17.77 9.80 3.38
CA GLY A 26 -17.64 10.18 4.78
C GLY A 26 -17.81 9.01 5.75
N LEU A 27 -17.61 7.77 5.28
CA LEU A 27 -17.76 6.57 6.09
C LEU A 27 -16.51 6.28 6.92
N LEU A 28 -15.34 6.66 6.40
CA LEU A 28 -14.04 6.59 7.06
C LEU A 28 -13.26 7.87 6.75
N SER A 29 -12.44 8.31 7.68
CA SER A 29 -11.44 9.35 7.44
C SER A 29 -10.18 8.76 6.80
N ILE A 30 -9.41 9.63 6.14
CA ILE A 30 -8.07 9.30 5.64
C ILE A 30 -7.20 8.75 6.79
N ASP A 31 -7.27 9.35 7.98
CA ASP A 31 -6.48 8.95 9.15
C ASP A 31 -6.84 7.57 9.69
N GLU A 32 -8.13 7.20 9.67
CA GLU A 32 -8.57 5.86 10.08
C GLU A 32 -8.02 4.77 9.15
N ILE A 33 -8.05 5.03 7.84
CA ILE A 33 -7.50 4.11 6.84
C ILE A 33 -5.97 4.05 6.94
N ASP A 34 -5.29 5.18 7.08
CA ASP A 34 -3.83 5.25 7.22
C ASP A 34 -3.37 4.48 8.47
N THR A 35 -4.08 4.65 9.59
CA THR A 35 -3.83 3.91 10.84
C THR A 35 -4.00 2.40 10.65
N ALA A 36 -5.06 1.97 9.97
CA ALA A 36 -5.29 0.55 9.69
C ALA A 36 -4.19 -0.05 8.82
N LEU A 37 -3.74 0.68 7.79
CA LEU A 37 -2.65 0.25 6.91
C LEU A 37 -1.31 0.18 7.64
N ARG A 38 -0.96 1.18 8.45
CA ARG A 38 0.26 1.14 9.28
C ARG A 38 0.25 -0.03 10.26
N LYS A 39 -0.90 -0.32 10.87
CA LYS A 39 -1.05 -1.49 11.74
C LYS A 39 -0.81 -2.80 10.98
N ALA A 40 -1.35 -2.92 9.76
CA ALA A 40 -1.13 -4.08 8.92
C ALA A 40 0.36 -4.25 8.56
N GLU A 41 1.05 -3.18 8.18
CA GLU A 41 2.49 -3.21 7.91
C GLU A 41 3.27 -3.64 9.14
N ALA A 42 3.01 -3.02 10.29
CA ALA A 42 3.67 -3.36 11.56
C ALA A 42 3.48 -4.82 11.96
N SER A 43 2.28 -5.38 11.75
CA SER A 43 2.01 -6.80 11.99
C SER A 43 2.79 -7.72 11.05
N MET A 44 2.99 -7.34 9.79
CA MET A 44 3.82 -8.11 8.86
C MET A 44 5.31 -8.03 9.22
N THR A 45 5.77 -6.87 9.69
CA THR A 45 7.18 -6.68 10.06
C THR A 45 7.53 -7.20 11.45
N GLY A 46 6.54 -7.32 12.34
CA GLY A 46 6.71 -7.74 13.73
C GLY A 46 6.62 -9.25 13.95
N ASP A 47 6.19 -10.03 12.94
CA ASP A 47 6.18 -11.49 13.02
C ASP A 47 7.58 -12.06 12.73
N GLU A 48 8.44 -12.06 13.77
CA GLU A 48 9.84 -12.48 13.71
C GLU A 48 10.02 -13.86 13.04
N ARG A 49 9.11 -14.81 13.26
CA ARG A 49 9.24 -16.18 12.71
C ARG A 49 9.14 -16.23 11.20
N THR A 50 8.33 -15.36 10.60
CA THR A 50 8.18 -15.27 9.15
C THR A 50 9.23 -14.31 8.57
N TYR A 51 9.65 -13.30 9.34
CA TYR A 51 10.63 -12.31 8.91
C TYR A 51 12.06 -12.85 8.88
N GLU A 52 12.51 -13.60 9.90
CA GLU A 52 13.90 -14.05 10.06
C GLU A 52 14.45 -14.80 8.84
N ASP A 53 13.66 -15.66 8.21
CA ASP A 53 14.06 -16.47 7.06
C ASP A 53 13.98 -15.72 5.71
N MET A 54 13.41 -14.51 5.69
CA MET A 54 13.21 -13.74 4.46
C MET A 54 14.34 -12.75 4.21
N SER A 55 14.85 -12.73 2.97
CA SER A 55 15.78 -11.69 2.53
C SER A 55 15.14 -10.29 2.65
N PRO A 56 15.95 -9.23 2.83
CA PRO A 56 15.45 -7.85 2.86
C PRO A 56 14.56 -7.49 1.66
N ALA A 57 14.92 -7.98 0.47
CA ALA A 57 14.14 -7.76 -0.74
C ALA A 57 12.75 -8.42 -0.69
N ASN A 58 12.65 -9.63 -0.13
CA ASN A 58 11.36 -10.32 0.00
C ASN A 58 10.48 -9.66 1.08
N ARG A 59 11.09 -9.21 2.19
CA ARG A 59 10.39 -8.42 3.22
C ARG A 59 9.80 -7.14 2.63
N ASP A 60 10.57 -6.45 1.81
CA ASP A 60 10.13 -5.26 1.08
C ASP A 60 9.02 -5.57 0.07
N ALA A 61 9.08 -6.71 -0.62
CA ALA A 61 8.04 -7.12 -1.56
C ALA A 61 6.70 -7.39 -0.85
N ILE A 62 6.72 -7.95 0.37
CA ILE A 62 5.51 -8.13 1.19
C ILE A 62 4.94 -6.78 1.65
N CYS A 63 5.79 -5.84 2.05
CA CYS A 63 5.33 -4.53 2.55
C CYS A 63 4.87 -3.60 1.41
N PHE A 64 5.34 -3.83 0.18
CA PHE A 64 5.09 -2.96 -0.96
C PHE A 64 3.59 -2.64 -1.19
N PRO A 65 2.66 -3.62 -1.18
CA PRO A 65 1.25 -3.31 -1.37
C PRO A 65 0.66 -2.40 -0.31
N ILE A 66 1.09 -2.55 0.94
CA ILE A 66 0.58 -1.75 2.06
C ILE A 66 1.10 -0.32 1.93
N ARG A 67 2.39 -0.14 1.65
CA ARG A 67 3.00 1.18 1.43
C ARG A 67 2.40 1.91 0.23
N LEU A 68 2.11 1.18 -0.84
CA LEU A 68 1.44 1.75 -2.01
C LEU A 68 0.04 2.26 -1.65
N LEU A 69 -0.74 1.48 -0.90
CA LEU A 69 -2.06 1.88 -0.43
C LEU A 69 -2.01 3.07 0.53
N GLN A 70 -0.98 3.19 1.37
CA GLN A 70 -0.78 4.37 2.23
C GLN A 70 -0.56 5.62 1.39
N ILE A 71 0.31 5.57 0.37
CA ILE A 71 0.53 6.70 -0.53
C ILE A 71 -0.76 7.06 -1.29
N ALA A 72 -1.46 6.06 -1.80
CA ALA A 72 -2.73 6.26 -2.49
C ALA A 72 -3.79 6.91 -1.59
N ASN A 73 -3.87 6.50 -0.31
CA ASN A 73 -4.80 7.06 0.68
C ASN A 73 -4.50 8.52 1.01
N ASN A 74 -3.21 8.87 1.14
CA ASN A 74 -2.78 10.22 1.47
C ASN A 74 -2.83 11.19 0.27
N ALA A 75 -2.94 10.67 -0.96
CA ALA A 75 -3.03 11.46 -2.18
C ALA A 75 -4.46 11.88 -2.58
N GLN A 76 -5.51 11.50 -1.82
CA GLN A 76 -6.93 11.63 -2.19
C GLN A 76 -7.51 13.06 -2.21
N GLY A 77 -6.66 14.10 -2.33
CA GLY A 77 -7.06 15.50 -2.20
C GLY A 77 -7.96 16.05 -3.34
N GLU A 78 -7.94 15.47 -4.54
CA GLU A 78 -8.54 16.13 -5.73
C GLU A 78 -9.35 15.24 -6.70
N LEU A 79 -9.90 14.10 -6.24
CA LEU A 79 -10.85 13.18 -6.93
C LEU A 79 -10.30 11.97 -7.69
N ASP A 80 -9.01 11.82 -7.97
CA ASP A 80 -8.52 10.61 -8.64
C ASP A 80 -7.27 10.02 -7.98
N ILE A 81 -7.26 8.69 -7.92
CA ILE A 81 -6.12 7.92 -7.43
C ILE A 81 -5.06 7.90 -8.53
N PRO A 82 -3.80 8.27 -8.24
CA PRO A 82 -2.74 8.22 -9.23
C PRO A 82 -2.58 6.81 -9.83
N PRO A 83 -2.12 6.70 -11.09
CA PRO A 83 -1.88 5.40 -11.70
C PRO A 83 -0.87 4.58 -10.92
N PHE A 84 -0.99 3.25 -10.97
CA PHE A 84 -0.11 2.32 -10.25
C PHE A 84 1.37 2.63 -10.43
N SER A 85 1.80 2.92 -11.66
CA SER A 85 3.20 3.21 -11.97
C SER A 85 3.75 4.42 -11.23
N GLU A 86 2.91 5.44 -10.99
CA GLU A 86 3.27 6.63 -10.24
C GLU A 86 3.36 6.33 -8.75
N LEU A 87 2.34 5.65 -8.19
CA LEU A 87 2.35 5.23 -6.80
C LEU A 87 3.55 4.32 -6.49
N ALA A 88 3.82 3.34 -7.36
CA ALA A 88 4.96 2.43 -7.23
C ALA A 88 6.31 3.17 -7.24
N LYS A 89 6.43 4.22 -8.07
CA LYS A 89 7.61 5.09 -8.11
C LYS A 89 7.75 5.86 -6.79
N MET A 90 6.66 6.40 -6.25
CA MET A 90 6.68 7.11 -4.97
C MET A 90 7.11 6.18 -3.82
N VAL A 91 6.63 4.93 -3.78
CA VAL A 91 7.10 3.92 -2.82
C VAL A 91 8.60 3.64 -2.97
N GLY A 92 9.13 3.62 -4.19
CA GLY A 92 10.56 3.46 -4.43
C GLY A 92 11.41 4.62 -3.90
N GLN A 93 10.85 5.84 -3.86
CA GLN A 93 11.53 7.05 -3.39
C GLN A 93 11.54 7.20 -1.88
N THR A 94 10.66 6.50 -1.14
CA THR A 94 10.67 6.52 0.33
C THR A 94 11.75 5.63 0.94
N LYS A 95 12.39 4.79 0.12
CA LYS A 95 13.58 4.04 0.51
C LYS A 95 14.80 4.94 0.33
N GLU A 96 15.29 5.55 1.41
CA GLU A 96 16.61 6.19 1.39
C GLU A 96 17.70 5.15 1.03
N PRO A 97 18.80 5.57 0.35
CA PRO A 97 19.88 4.68 -0.06
C PRO A 97 20.66 4.06 1.10
#